data_AF-D2U3I9-F1
#
_entry.id   AF-D2U3I9-F1
#
_cell.length_a   1.000
_cell.length_b   1.000
_cell.length_c   1.000
_cell.angle_alpha   90.00
_cell.angle_beta   90.00
_cell.angle_gamma   90.00
#
_symmetry.space_group_name_H-M   'P 1'
#
loop_
_entity.id
_entity.type
_entity.pdbx_description
1 polymer ?
#
loop_
_entity_poly.entity_id
_entity_poly.type
_entity_poly.pdbx_seq_one_letter_code
_entity_poly.pdbx_strand_id
1 'polypeptide(L)'
;MEPCCCRCILSTTTDHRSVFAKRHQQCCKTKSRTSWGQWFWFDNLPSWQESNDQGQPIAAEQVKKFKRKIKAAKRAAKKALEDKGEVDPTPNHDQIIAQTDFSTWEYILDKHYYDGSNNSYMWPTGLIKAFKKLPRTIESNPMFHQRDIIRRRIEEVRYFRNRVSHNESTWRLSDVGEKEDIISLLTTRLDKMMELLFWISPKFQRYVKDIGIEARIRQVLHITELERYMHIYENIEISDIDGLLVLTKRVNETNIRSHFNVSGENGILMPHNTHLIQ
;
A
#
# COMPACT_ATOMS: atom_id res chain seq x y z
N MET A 1 3.65 -26.18 11.67
CA MET A 1 2.27 -25.90 11.20
C MET A 1 2.23 -24.48 10.68
N GLU A 2 2.33 -24.34 9.37
CA GLU A 2 2.43 -23.06 8.67
C GLU A 2 1.03 -22.59 8.24
N PRO A 3 0.61 -21.35 8.55
CA PRO A 3 -0.51 -20.72 7.87
C PRO A 3 0.00 -19.82 6.73
N CYS A 4 -0.58 -20.03 5.54
CA CYS A 4 -0.38 -19.31 4.26
C CYS A 4 -0.66 -17.78 4.27
N CYS A 5 -0.64 -17.13 5.44
CA CYS A 5 -1.15 -15.78 5.66
C CYS A 5 -0.37 -14.67 4.93
N CYS A 6 0.91 -14.90 4.58
CA CYS A 6 1.79 -13.82 4.13
C CYS A 6 1.80 -13.52 2.62
N ARG A 7 1.20 -14.37 1.75
CA ARG A 7 1.35 -14.19 0.29
C ARG A 7 0.27 -13.31 -0.35
N CYS A 8 -0.86 -13.11 0.31
CA CYS A 8 -2.01 -12.43 -0.31
C CYS A 8 -2.00 -10.90 -0.16
N ILE A 9 -1.18 -10.34 0.74
CA ILE A 9 -1.15 -8.88 1.01
C ILE A 9 -0.40 -8.09 -0.10
N LEU A 10 0.35 -8.77 -0.98
CA LEU A 10 1.25 -8.10 -1.96
C LEU A 10 0.95 -8.41 -3.44
N SER A 11 -0.15 -9.11 -3.77
CA SER A 11 -0.45 -9.47 -5.17
C SER A 11 -1.70 -8.77 -5.70
N THR A 12 -1.62 -7.45 -5.86
CA THR A 12 -2.55 -6.70 -6.71
C THR A 12 -1.77 -5.79 -7.65
N THR A 13 -0.79 -6.34 -8.37
CA THR A 13 -0.30 -5.76 -9.62
C THR A 13 0.63 -6.73 -10.35
N THR A 14 0.38 -6.81 -11.66
CA THR A 14 1.27 -7.30 -12.73
C THR A 14 1.28 -8.80 -13.05
N ASP A 15 0.90 -9.02 -14.30
CA ASP A 15 0.80 -10.23 -15.08
C ASP A 15 2.19 -10.83 -15.36
N HIS A 16 2.44 -12.07 -14.91
CA HIS A 16 3.46 -12.97 -15.45
C HIS A 16 3.07 -14.42 -15.09
N ARG A 17 2.10 -14.95 -15.83
CA ARG A 17 1.76 -16.38 -15.84
C ARG A 17 2.88 -17.14 -16.56
N SER A 18 3.66 -17.94 -15.81
CA SER A 18 4.13 -19.28 -16.28
C SER A 18 5.21 -19.93 -15.39
N VAL A 19 5.94 -19.18 -14.54
CA VAL A 19 7.11 -19.78 -13.84
C VAL A 19 6.85 -20.18 -12.38
N PHE A 20 5.78 -19.68 -11.75
CA PHE A 20 5.48 -19.99 -10.34
C PHE A 20 4.63 -21.26 -10.10
N ALA A 21 4.06 -21.86 -11.15
CA ALA A 21 3.11 -22.97 -11.02
C ALA A 21 3.74 -24.29 -10.52
N LYS A 22 5.05 -24.52 -10.74
CA LYS A 22 5.68 -25.80 -10.41
C LYS A 22 6.18 -25.94 -8.97
N ARG A 23 6.38 -24.85 -8.21
CA ARG A 23 6.86 -24.91 -6.81
C ARG A 23 5.76 -24.94 -5.75
N HIS A 24 4.51 -24.68 -6.11
CA HIS A 24 3.37 -24.71 -5.19
C HIS A 24 2.72 -26.09 -5.05
N GLN A 25 2.97 -27.00 -5.98
CA GLN A 25 2.30 -28.31 -6.01
C GLN A 25 2.86 -29.34 -5.01
N GLN A 26 4.02 -29.06 -4.41
CA GLN A 26 4.69 -30.00 -3.50
C GLN A 26 4.29 -29.84 -2.02
N CYS A 27 3.85 -28.65 -1.58
CA CYS A 27 3.55 -28.39 -0.15
C CYS A 27 2.08 -28.66 0.25
N CYS A 28 1.18 -28.80 -0.72
CA CYS A 28 -0.25 -29.07 -0.46
C CYS A 28 -0.62 -30.56 -0.38
N LYS A 29 0.34 -31.49 -0.50
CA LYS A 29 0.08 -32.93 -0.44
C LYS A 29 0.27 -33.52 0.95
N THR A 30 -0.40 -32.98 1.97
CA THR A 30 -0.74 -33.74 3.18
C THR A 30 -1.72 -32.93 4.03
N LYS A 31 -3.01 -33.06 3.72
CA LYS A 31 -4.10 -33.28 4.70
C LYS A 31 -5.42 -33.49 3.95
N SER A 32 -5.91 -34.71 4.12
CA SER A 32 -7.25 -35.24 3.88
C SER A 32 -8.27 -34.31 3.22
N ARG A 33 -8.73 -34.75 2.03
CA ARG A 33 -10.10 -34.53 1.55
C ARG A 33 -11.07 -35.01 2.63
N THR A 34 -11.70 -34.08 3.33
CA THR A 34 -12.93 -34.33 4.10
C THR A 34 -13.99 -33.40 3.53
N SER A 35 -15.18 -33.94 3.28
CA SER A 35 -16.34 -33.32 2.64
C SER A 35 -17.03 -32.26 3.52
N TRP A 36 -16.29 -31.26 3.98
CA TRP A 36 -16.78 -30.11 4.74
C TRP A 36 -16.43 -28.84 3.96
N GLY A 37 -17.39 -27.90 3.87
CA GLY A 37 -17.24 -26.65 3.12
C GLY A 37 -15.89 -25.98 3.37
N GLN A 38 -15.32 -25.38 2.33
CA GLN A 38 -14.03 -24.69 2.38
C GLN A 38 -13.90 -23.83 3.64
N TRP A 39 -12.96 -24.20 4.50
CA TRP A 39 -12.72 -23.47 5.75
C TRP A 39 -11.90 -22.22 5.44
N PHE A 40 -12.53 -21.05 5.55
CA PHE A 40 -11.82 -19.78 5.41
C PHE A 40 -11.39 -19.24 6.77
N TRP A 41 -10.11 -18.90 6.89
CA TRP A 41 -9.54 -18.42 8.17
C TRP A 41 -10.22 -17.15 8.70
N PHE A 42 -10.71 -16.28 7.81
CA PHE A 42 -11.38 -15.02 8.17
C PHE A 42 -12.82 -15.19 8.66
N ASP A 43 -13.40 -16.40 8.58
CA ASP A 43 -14.76 -16.65 9.07
C ASP A 43 -14.82 -16.88 10.60
N ASN A 44 -13.71 -17.33 11.19
CA ASN A 44 -13.65 -17.78 12.59
C ASN A 44 -12.64 -16.99 13.43
N LEU A 45 -12.44 -15.71 13.12
CA LEU A 45 -11.54 -14.86 13.89
C LEU A 45 -12.15 -14.56 15.27
N PRO A 46 -11.42 -14.87 16.37
CA PRO A 46 -11.83 -14.45 17.70
C PRO A 46 -11.86 -12.93 17.79
N SER A 47 -12.92 -12.41 18.40
CA SER A 47 -13.10 -10.97 18.60
C SER A 47 -13.80 -10.69 19.92
N TRP A 48 -13.35 -9.64 20.62
CA TRP A 48 -14.04 -9.12 21.79
C TRP A 48 -15.45 -8.64 21.43
N GLN A 49 -16.37 -8.85 22.36
CA GLN A 49 -17.73 -8.31 22.32
C GLN A 49 -17.79 -7.03 23.17
N GLU A 50 -18.55 -6.04 22.71
CA GLU A 50 -18.89 -4.85 23.48
C GLU A 50 -20.22 -5.11 24.21
N SER A 51 -20.50 -4.38 25.29
CA SER A 51 -21.81 -4.42 25.94
C SER A 51 -22.67 -3.27 25.41
N ASN A 52 -23.94 -3.53 25.09
CA ASN A 52 -24.90 -2.47 24.80
C ASN A 52 -25.33 -1.74 26.09
N ASP A 53 -26.14 -0.68 25.96
CA ASP A 53 -26.69 0.08 27.09
C ASP A 53 -27.53 -0.77 28.07
N GLN A 54 -27.93 -1.98 27.65
CA GLN A 54 -28.66 -2.97 28.44
C GLN A 54 -27.77 -4.10 28.98
N GLY A 55 -26.45 -3.98 28.85
CA GLY A 55 -25.46 -4.98 29.32
C GLY A 55 -25.36 -6.25 28.47
N GLN A 56 -26.06 -6.34 27.34
CA GLN A 56 -26.02 -7.50 26.45
C GLN A 56 -24.78 -7.47 25.54
N PRO A 57 -24.15 -8.63 25.30
CA PRO A 57 -22.99 -8.72 24.42
C PRO A 57 -23.39 -8.47 22.96
N ILE A 58 -22.79 -7.44 22.35
CA ILE A 58 -22.91 -7.10 20.94
C ILE A 58 -21.54 -7.17 20.27
N ALA A 59 -21.51 -7.58 19.00
CA ALA A 59 -20.28 -7.47 18.22
C ALA A 59 -19.96 -5.99 17.98
N ALA A 60 -18.69 -5.63 18.18
CA ALA A 60 -18.20 -4.28 17.92
C ALA A 60 -18.47 -3.86 16.47
N GLU A 61 -18.66 -2.56 16.24
CA GLU A 61 -19.04 -2.06 14.92
C GLU A 61 -17.99 -2.37 13.84
N GLN A 62 -16.70 -2.32 14.18
CA GLN A 62 -15.61 -2.66 13.26
C GLN A 62 -15.60 -4.16 12.90
N VAL A 63 -15.95 -5.03 13.86
CA VAL A 63 -16.09 -6.48 13.64
C VAL A 63 -17.26 -6.74 12.68
N LYS A 64 -18.40 -6.05 12.87
CA LYS A 64 -19.55 -6.13 11.97
C LYS A 64 -19.20 -5.66 10.56
N LYS A 65 -18.50 -4.53 10.44
CA LYS A 65 -18.05 -3.97 9.15
C LYS A 65 -17.09 -4.92 8.43
N PHE A 66 -16.12 -5.51 9.13
CA PHE A 66 -15.21 -6.52 8.58
C PHE A 66 -15.99 -7.72 8.02
N LYS A 67 -16.86 -8.35 8.83
CA LYS A 67 -17.66 -9.51 8.40
C LYS A 67 -18.53 -9.19 7.19
N ARG A 68 -19.13 -7.99 7.15
CA ARG A 68 -19.91 -7.51 6.00
C ARG A 68 -19.06 -7.38 4.74
N LYS A 69 -17.85 -6.81 4.85
CA LYS A 69 -16.92 -6.66 3.72
C LYS A 69 -16.44 -8.01 3.19
N ILE A 70 -16.09 -8.96 4.05
CA ILE A 70 -15.73 -10.33 3.65
C ILE A 70 -16.90 -11.03 2.94
N LYS A 71 -18.12 -10.90 3.46
CA LYS A 71 -19.32 -11.46 2.79
C LYS A 71 -19.55 -10.85 1.41
N ALA A 72 -19.33 -9.54 1.26
CA ALA A 72 -19.40 -8.86 -0.03
C ALA A 72 -18.31 -9.36 -0.99
N ALA A 73 -17.07 -9.51 -0.51
CA ALA A 73 -15.94 -10.03 -1.29
C ALA A 73 -16.19 -11.48 -1.76
N LYS A 74 -16.76 -12.35 -0.92
CA LYS A 74 -17.19 -13.70 -1.30
C LYS A 74 -18.19 -13.69 -2.45
N ARG A 75 -19.21 -12.83 -2.36
CA ARG A 75 -20.24 -12.69 -3.41
C ARG A 75 -19.65 -12.16 -4.70
N ALA A 76 -18.79 -11.15 -4.63
CA ALA A 76 -18.11 -10.59 -5.79
C ALA A 76 -17.18 -11.63 -6.45
N ALA A 77 -16.45 -12.41 -5.66
CA ALA A 77 -15.58 -13.46 -6.17
C ALA A 77 -16.38 -14.59 -6.84
N LYS A 78 -17.52 -14.99 -6.25
CA LYS A 78 -18.43 -15.97 -6.86
C LYS A 78 -18.96 -15.46 -8.20
N LYS A 79 -19.48 -14.24 -8.21
CA LYS A 79 -19.99 -13.59 -9.42
C LYS A 79 -18.91 -13.52 -10.52
N ALA A 80 -17.68 -13.15 -10.17
CA ALA A 80 -16.57 -13.08 -11.13
C ALA A 80 -16.16 -14.44 -11.73
N LEU A 81 -16.56 -15.56 -11.12
CA LEU A 81 -16.37 -16.91 -11.67
C LEU A 81 -17.58 -17.35 -12.50
N GLU A 82 -18.79 -17.00 -12.07
CA GLU A 82 -20.01 -17.18 -12.85
C GLU A 82 -19.93 -16.42 -14.19
N ASP A 83 -19.43 -15.18 -14.16
CA ASP A 83 -19.20 -14.35 -15.35
C ASP A 83 -18.16 -14.97 -16.32
N LYS A 84 -17.33 -15.90 -15.84
CA LYS A 84 -16.37 -16.67 -16.66
C LYS A 84 -16.95 -17.99 -17.17
N GLY A 85 -18.21 -18.28 -16.88
CA GLY A 85 -18.92 -19.49 -17.31
C GLY A 85 -18.79 -20.68 -16.35
N GLU A 86 -18.29 -20.50 -15.13
CA GLU A 86 -18.30 -21.56 -14.12
C GLU A 86 -19.70 -21.70 -13.50
N VAL A 87 -20.20 -22.94 -13.41
CA VAL A 87 -21.52 -23.23 -12.81
C VAL A 87 -21.34 -23.54 -11.32
N ASP A 88 -22.07 -22.81 -10.48
CA ASP A 88 -21.97 -22.85 -9.00
C ASP A 88 -20.53 -22.84 -8.46
N PRO A 89 -19.73 -21.82 -8.82
CA PRO A 89 -18.33 -21.79 -8.43
C PRO A 89 -18.20 -21.54 -6.93
N THR A 90 -17.22 -22.21 -6.31
CA THR A 90 -16.81 -21.92 -4.93
C THR A 90 -15.49 -21.16 -4.97
N PRO A 91 -15.47 -19.84 -4.66
CA PRO A 91 -14.26 -19.05 -4.70
C PRO A 91 -13.20 -19.55 -3.73
N ASN A 92 -11.95 -19.63 -4.17
CA ASN A 92 -10.83 -19.91 -3.30
C ASN A 92 -10.45 -18.68 -2.43
N HIS A 93 -9.53 -18.90 -1.50
CA HIS A 93 -9.04 -17.85 -0.58
C HIS A 93 -8.53 -16.61 -1.32
N ASP A 94 -7.66 -16.81 -2.31
CA ASP A 94 -7.00 -15.72 -3.03
C ASP A 94 -8.01 -14.91 -3.85
N GLN A 95 -9.00 -15.57 -4.44
CA GLN A 95 -10.09 -14.93 -5.18
C GLN A 95 -10.94 -14.06 -4.27
N ILE A 96 -11.23 -14.51 -3.05
CA ILE A 96 -11.98 -13.69 -2.07
C ILE A 96 -11.13 -12.51 -1.62
N ILE A 97 -9.86 -12.76 -1.26
CA ILE A 97 -8.94 -11.72 -0.79
C ILE A 97 -8.73 -10.66 -1.89
N ALA A 98 -8.63 -11.05 -3.15
CA ALA A 98 -8.50 -10.13 -4.28
C ALA A 98 -9.71 -9.19 -4.47
N GLN A 99 -10.89 -9.58 -3.96
CA GLN A 99 -12.11 -8.75 -3.98
C GLN A 99 -12.28 -7.88 -2.74
N THR A 100 -11.35 -7.94 -1.78
CA THR A 100 -11.38 -7.06 -0.60
C THR A 100 -10.87 -5.68 -0.94
N ASP A 101 -11.34 -4.68 -0.18
CA ASP A 101 -10.88 -3.30 -0.31
C ASP A 101 -9.95 -2.90 0.84
N PHE A 102 -9.35 -1.72 0.73
CA PHE A 102 -8.47 -1.17 1.76
C PHE A 102 -9.12 -1.08 3.15
N SER A 103 -10.44 -0.82 3.23
CA SER A 103 -11.15 -0.72 4.51
C SER A 103 -11.21 -2.06 5.24
N THR A 104 -11.24 -3.16 4.49
CA THR A 104 -11.24 -4.52 5.06
C THR A 104 -9.97 -4.76 5.89
N TRP A 105 -8.82 -4.31 5.40
CA TRP A 105 -7.53 -4.42 6.08
C TRP A 105 -7.37 -3.48 7.26
N GLU A 106 -8.06 -2.34 7.24
CA GLU A 106 -8.15 -1.44 8.40
C GLU A 106 -8.96 -2.10 9.52
N TYR A 107 -10.14 -2.66 9.22
CA TYR A 107 -11.04 -3.23 10.22
C TYR A 107 -10.47 -4.48 10.91
N ILE A 108 -9.69 -5.28 10.18
CA ILE A 108 -9.09 -6.46 10.80
C ILE A 108 -8.02 -6.10 11.84
N LEU A 109 -7.37 -4.93 11.71
CA LEU A 109 -6.38 -4.42 12.68
C LEU A 109 -7.00 -3.72 13.90
N ASP A 110 -8.33 -3.75 14.01
CA ASP A 110 -9.03 -3.16 15.15
C ASP A 110 -8.69 -3.85 16.48
N LYS A 111 -8.79 -3.10 17.59
CA LYS A 111 -8.48 -3.59 18.94
C LYS A 111 -9.27 -4.84 19.33
N HIS A 112 -10.48 -5.02 18.80
CA HIS A 112 -11.33 -6.17 19.14
C HIS A 112 -10.76 -7.50 18.63
N TYR A 113 -9.84 -7.50 17.66
CA TYR A 113 -9.15 -8.70 17.18
C TYR A 113 -7.82 -8.96 17.91
N TYR A 114 -7.57 -8.27 19.03
CA TYR A 114 -6.34 -8.40 19.80
C TYR A 114 -6.61 -8.77 21.26
N ASP A 115 -5.89 -9.77 21.73
CA ASP A 115 -5.74 -10.08 23.14
C ASP A 115 -4.30 -10.54 23.38
N GLY A 116 -3.51 -9.75 24.11
CA GLY A 116 -2.10 -10.07 24.37
C GLY A 116 -1.90 -11.33 25.21
N SER A 117 -2.94 -11.75 25.95
CA SER A 117 -2.89 -12.93 26.83
C SER A 117 -3.33 -14.20 26.13
N ASN A 118 -3.96 -14.11 24.96
CA ASN A 118 -4.56 -15.24 24.28
C ASN A 118 -4.05 -15.42 22.84
N ASN A 119 -3.28 -16.48 22.64
CA ASN A 119 -2.71 -16.85 21.34
C ASN A 119 -3.73 -17.32 20.30
N SER A 120 -5.01 -17.52 20.66
CA SER A 120 -6.07 -17.79 19.68
C SER A 120 -6.41 -16.56 18.84
N TYR A 121 -6.11 -15.35 19.35
CA TYR A 121 -6.31 -14.11 18.59
C TYR A 121 -5.26 -13.97 17.48
N MET A 122 -5.65 -13.30 16.41
CA MET A 122 -4.85 -13.23 15.19
C MET A 122 -3.55 -12.46 15.38
N TRP A 123 -3.62 -11.28 16.01
CA TRP A 123 -2.50 -10.34 16.01
C TRP A 123 -1.33 -10.67 16.92
N PRO A 124 -1.50 -11.26 18.12
CA PRO A 124 -0.37 -11.64 18.96
C PRO A 124 0.69 -12.48 18.25
N THR A 125 0.27 -13.38 17.37
CA THR A 125 1.17 -14.25 16.60
C THR A 125 1.29 -13.85 15.13
N GLY A 126 0.29 -13.14 14.60
CA GLY A 126 0.19 -12.76 13.19
C GLY A 126 0.86 -11.44 12.83
N LEU A 127 1.04 -10.51 13.78
CA LEU A 127 1.52 -9.16 13.46
C LEU A 127 2.94 -9.17 12.86
N ILE A 128 3.88 -9.88 13.49
CA ILE A 128 5.27 -10.01 13.00
C ILE A 128 5.34 -10.82 11.70
N LYS A 129 4.34 -11.67 11.44
CA LYS A 129 4.27 -12.44 10.18
C LYS A 129 3.81 -11.54 9.04
N ALA A 130 2.77 -10.74 9.28
CA ALA A 130 2.18 -9.82 8.31
C ALA A 130 3.08 -8.61 8.02
N PHE A 131 3.75 -8.06 9.04
CA PHE A 131 4.60 -6.89 8.94
C PHE A 131 6.04 -7.26 9.29
N LYS A 132 6.94 -7.16 8.30
CA LYS A 132 8.36 -7.52 8.46
C LYS A 132 9.13 -6.49 9.28
N LYS A 133 8.60 -5.27 9.38
CA LYS A 133 9.11 -4.22 10.25
C LYS A 133 7.94 -3.60 10.99
N LEU A 134 8.12 -3.37 12.28
CA LEU A 134 7.11 -2.75 13.12
C LEU A 134 7.52 -1.31 13.46
N PRO A 135 6.55 -0.40 13.62
CA PRO A 135 6.83 0.95 14.10
C PRO A 135 7.48 0.89 15.49
N ARG A 136 8.32 1.89 15.79
CA ARG A 136 8.89 2.04 17.13
C ARG A 136 7.84 2.63 18.07
N THR A 137 7.77 2.12 19.29
CA THR A 137 6.95 2.68 20.37
C THR A 137 7.67 2.47 21.70
N ILE A 138 7.47 3.40 22.63
CA ILE A 138 7.98 3.35 24.00
C ILE A 138 6.87 3.02 25.01
N GLU A 139 5.66 2.74 24.52
CA GLU A 139 4.48 2.50 25.35
C GLU A 139 4.48 1.10 26.00
N SER A 140 3.74 0.96 27.10
CA SER A 140 3.46 -0.35 27.69
C SER A 140 2.61 -1.18 26.71
N ASN A 141 2.84 -2.50 26.64
CA ASN A 141 2.22 -3.37 25.63
C ASN A 141 2.52 -2.94 24.17
N PRO A 142 3.80 -2.96 23.75
CA PRO A 142 4.24 -2.37 22.48
C PRO A 142 3.50 -2.92 21.25
N MET A 143 3.13 -4.21 21.26
CA MET A 143 2.45 -4.84 20.14
C MET A 143 1.03 -4.29 19.91
N PHE A 144 0.30 -3.94 20.99
CA PHE A 144 -1.01 -3.29 20.87
C PHE A 144 -0.90 -1.94 20.18
N HIS A 145 0.07 -1.12 20.59
CA HIS A 145 0.32 0.21 20.04
C HIS A 145 0.86 0.15 18.61
N GLN A 146 1.77 -0.78 18.33
CA GLN A 146 2.29 -1.01 16.98
C GLN A 146 1.18 -1.36 15.99
N ARG A 147 0.26 -2.24 16.37
CA ARG A 147 -0.93 -2.57 15.56
C ARG A 147 -1.77 -1.33 15.29
N ASP A 148 -2.02 -0.51 16.31
CA ASP A 148 -2.84 0.70 16.15
C ASP A 148 -2.16 1.77 15.27
N ILE A 149 -0.84 1.95 15.39
CA ILE A 149 -0.06 2.83 14.49
C ILE A 149 -0.20 2.37 13.04
N ILE A 150 -0.07 1.06 12.78
CA ILE A 150 -0.24 0.49 11.44
C ILE A 150 -1.67 0.70 10.93
N ARG A 151 -2.69 0.46 11.79
CA ARG A 151 -4.10 0.69 11.45
C ARG A 151 -4.35 2.13 11.03
N ARG A 152 -3.93 3.10 11.84
CA ARG A 152 -4.06 4.54 11.54
C ARG A 152 -3.34 4.91 10.25
N ARG A 153 -2.17 4.31 10.00
CA ARG A 153 -1.44 4.57 8.75
C ARG A 153 -2.18 4.03 7.53
N ILE A 154 -2.76 2.83 7.59
CA ILE A 154 -3.59 2.28 6.51
C ILE A 154 -4.82 3.16 6.26
N GLU A 155 -5.45 3.63 7.33
CA GLU A 155 -6.59 4.56 7.27
C GLU A 155 -6.20 5.87 6.55
N GLU A 156 -5.08 6.50 6.93
CA GLU A 156 -4.56 7.70 6.28
C GLU A 156 -4.31 7.49 4.77
N VAL A 157 -3.65 6.39 4.40
CA VAL A 157 -3.37 6.05 3.00
C VAL A 157 -4.67 5.78 2.23
N ARG A 158 -5.64 5.11 2.84
CA ARG A 158 -6.96 4.85 2.25
C ARG A 158 -7.69 6.15 1.94
N TYR A 159 -7.79 7.06 2.90
CA TYR A 159 -8.45 8.35 2.68
C TYR A 159 -7.77 9.14 1.57
N PHE A 160 -6.44 9.24 1.61
CA PHE A 160 -5.71 9.95 0.57
C PHE A 160 -5.94 9.35 -0.82
N ARG A 161 -5.83 8.01 -0.95
CA ARG A 161 -6.07 7.31 -2.23
C ARG A 161 -7.48 7.55 -2.75
N ASN A 162 -8.49 7.47 -1.88
CA ASN A 162 -9.88 7.67 -2.28
C ASN A 162 -10.09 9.07 -2.87
N ARG A 163 -9.50 10.11 -2.27
CA ARG A 163 -9.58 11.48 -2.79
C ARG A 163 -8.95 11.61 -4.17
N VAL A 164 -7.76 11.03 -4.35
CA VAL A 164 -7.10 10.97 -5.67
C VAL A 164 -7.99 10.27 -6.69
N SER A 165 -8.61 9.14 -6.33
CA SER A 165 -9.51 8.40 -7.24
C SER A 165 -10.81 9.15 -7.59
N HIS A 166 -11.24 10.07 -6.74
CA HIS A 166 -12.40 10.94 -6.97
C HIS A 166 -12.04 12.28 -7.63
N ASN A 167 -10.78 12.46 -8.05
CA ASN A 167 -10.26 13.73 -8.58
C ASN A 167 -10.46 14.92 -7.62
N GLU A 168 -10.53 14.65 -6.32
CA GLU A 168 -10.54 15.71 -5.32
C GLU A 168 -9.13 16.28 -5.15
N SER A 169 -9.03 17.60 -5.05
CA SER A 169 -7.77 18.29 -4.78
C SER A 169 -7.19 17.84 -3.43
N THR A 170 -6.09 17.11 -3.48
CA THR A 170 -5.47 16.45 -2.32
C THR A 170 -4.98 17.42 -1.25
N TRP A 171 -4.72 18.68 -1.60
CA TRP A 171 -4.17 19.73 -0.73
C TRP A 171 -5.21 20.58 0.04
N ARG A 172 -6.51 20.49 -0.27
CA ARG A 172 -7.58 21.30 0.37
C ARG A 172 -7.89 21.00 1.86
N LEU A 173 -7.07 20.21 2.54
CA LEU A 173 -7.31 19.82 3.95
C LEU A 173 -6.63 20.74 4.98
N SER A 174 -5.81 21.66 4.50
CA SER A 174 -5.11 22.65 5.33
C SER A 174 -5.30 24.02 4.69
N ASP A 175 -5.31 25.07 5.50
CA ASP A 175 -5.27 26.46 5.05
C ASP A 175 -3.88 26.74 4.45
N VAL A 176 -3.61 26.10 3.31
CA VAL A 176 -2.33 26.20 2.65
C VAL A 176 -2.33 27.45 1.80
N GLY A 177 -1.56 28.45 2.23
CA GLY A 177 -1.42 29.73 1.53
C GLY A 177 -0.39 29.68 0.39
N GLU A 178 0.68 28.89 0.55
CA GLU A 178 1.86 28.91 -0.33
C GLU A 178 2.07 27.60 -1.10
N LYS A 179 2.78 27.65 -2.24
CA LYS A 179 2.99 26.48 -3.11
C LYS A 179 3.88 25.43 -2.45
N GLU A 180 4.84 25.92 -1.67
CA GLU A 180 5.86 25.18 -0.94
C GLU A 180 5.22 24.30 0.13
N ASP A 181 4.23 24.83 0.83
CA ASP A 181 3.45 24.11 1.83
C ASP A 181 2.65 22.95 1.20
N ILE A 182 2.07 23.16 0.00
CA ILE A 182 1.36 22.11 -0.73
C ILE A 182 2.33 20.97 -1.05
N ILE A 183 3.51 21.31 -1.57
CA ILE A 183 4.55 20.35 -1.92
C ILE A 183 5.03 19.59 -0.69
N SER A 184 5.28 20.29 0.42
CA SER A 184 5.69 19.70 1.70
C SER A 184 4.65 18.72 2.23
N LEU A 185 3.37 19.09 2.17
CA LEU A 185 2.25 18.23 2.57
C LEU A 185 2.21 16.95 1.74
N LEU A 186 2.27 17.07 0.41
CA LEU A 186 2.22 15.91 -0.50
C LEU A 186 3.46 15.01 -0.34
N THR A 187 4.63 15.60 -0.12
CA THR A 187 5.87 14.88 0.16
C THR A 187 5.76 14.10 1.46
N THR A 188 5.23 14.71 2.52
CA THR A 188 4.95 14.03 3.79
C THR A 188 3.98 12.85 3.59
N ARG A 189 2.97 12.98 2.72
CA ARG A 189 2.04 11.88 2.41
C ARG A 189 2.75 10.73 1.67
N LEU A 190 3.65 11.04 0.73
CA LEU A 190 4.49 10.04 0.06
C LEU A 190 5.37 9.30 1.07
N ASP A 191 6.05 10.03 1.96
CA ASP A 191 6.90 9.44 3.01
C ASP A 191 6.10 8.47 3.87
N LYS A 192 4.87 8.86 4.22
CA LYS A 192 3.99 8.02 5.01
C LYS A 192 3.58 6.73 4.30
N MET A 193 3.37 6.77 2.99
CA MET A 193 3.10 5.58 2.18
C MET A 193 4.33 4.68 2.07
N MET A 194 5.51 5.27 1.85
CA MET A 194 6.76 4.53 1.77
C MET A 194 7.12 3.88 3.10
N GLU A 195 6.80 4.51 4.22
CA GLU A 195 6.95 3.94 5.57
C GLU A 195 6.00 2.76 5.79
N LEU A 196 4.74 2.86 5.38
CA LEU A 196 3.80 1.73 5.44
C LEU A 196 4.30 0.55 4.60
N LEU A 197 4.80 0.84 3.40
CA LEU A 197 5.39 -0.16 2.51
C LEU A 197 6.59 -0.86 3.13
N PHE A 198 7.44 -0.11 3.85
CA PHE A 198 8.55 -0.66 4.61
C PHE A 198 8.08 -1.61 5.72
N TRP A 199 7.02 -1.26 6.45
CA TRP A 199 6.46 -2.12 7.49
C TRP A 199 5.95 -3.45 6.92
N ILE A 200 5.26 -3.39 5.78
CA ILE A 200 4.74 -4.59 5.10
C ILE A 200 5.90 -5.42 4.52
N SER A 201 6.76 -4.80 3.70
CA SER A 201 7.83 -5.48 2.98
C SER A 201 8.98 -4.54 2.63
N PRO A 202 10.08 -4.54 3.42
CA PRO A 202 11.29 -3.77 3.12
C PRO A 202 11.88 -4.10 1.75
N LYS A 203 11.77 -5.37 1.32
CA LYS A 203 12.23 -5.79 0.00
C LYS A 203 11.42 -5.12 -1.12
N PHE A 204 10.11 -5.00 -0.95
CA PHE A 204 9.26 -4.37 -1.95
C PHE A 204 9.43 -2.85 -1.94
N GLN A 205 9.58 -2.23 -0.77
CA GLN A 205 9.95 -0.81 -0.68
C GLN A 205 11.29 -0.53 -1.39
N ARG A 206 12.30 -1.38 -1.17
CA ARG A 206 13.59 -1.28 -1.86
C ARG A 206 13.42 -1.41 -3.37
N TYR A 207 12.64 -2.39 -3.83
CA TYR A 207 12.34 -2.53 -5.26
C TYR A 207 11.71 -1.25 -5.85
N VAL A 208 10.71 -0.66 -5.19
CA VAL A 208 10.05 0.60 -5.60
C VAL A 208 11.06 1.76 -5.72
N LYS A 209 12.07 1.79 -4.83
CA LYS A 209 13.18 2.75 -4.91
C LYS A 209 14.12 2.44 -6.06
N ASP A 210 14.55 1.19 -6.21
CA ASP A 210 15.52 0.76 -7.23
C ASP A 210 14.99 1.05 -8.66
N ILE A 211 13.69 0.81 -8.91
CA ILE A 211 13.04 1.13 -10.21
C ILE A 211 12.73 2.62 -10.39
N GLY A 212 12.94 3.45 -9.38
CA GLY A 212 12.81 4.90 -9.49
C GLY A 212 11.41 5.49 -9.34
N ILE A 213 10.43 4.73 -8.85
CA ILE A 213 9.07 5.26 -8.63
C ILE A 213 9.11 6.40 -7.61
N GLU A 214 9.78 6.21 -6.48
CA GLU A 214 9.85 7.24 -5.43
C GLU A 214 10.54 8.50 -5.97
N ALA A 215 11.69 8.35 -6.62
CA ALA A 215 12.43 9.46 -7.22
C ALA A 215 11.58 10.23 -8.24
N ARG A 216 10.85 9.51 -9.10
CA ARG A 216 9.96 10.13 -10.08
C ARG A 216 8.79 10.88 -9.44
N ILE A 217 8.17 10.33 -8.39
CA ILE A 217 7.10 11.04 -7.68
C ILE A 217 7.66 12.29 -7.00
N ARG A 218 8.82 12.21 -6.34
CA ARG A 218 9.47 13.38 -5.72
C ARG A 218 9.81 14.46 -6.74
N GLN A 219 10.27 14.08 -7.92
CA GLN A 219 10.49 15.02 -9.02
C GLN A 219 9.19 15.73 -9.44
N VAL A 220 8.07 15.00 -9.49
CA VAL A 220 6.75 15.59 -9.78
C VAL A 220 6.28 16.51 -8.64
N LEU A 221 6.63 16.16 -7.41
CA LEU A 221 6.37 16.96 -6.21
C LEU A 221 7.45 18.03 -5.98
N HIS A 222 8.09 18.55 -7.01
CA HIS A 222 9.08 19.61 -6.88
C HIS A 222 8.52 20.96 -7.35
N ILE A 223 8.94 22.07 -6.74
CA ILE A 223 8.42 23.41 -7.06
C ILE A 223 8.67 23.77 -8.53
N THR A 224 9.86 23.47 -9.03
CA THR A 224 10.21 23.68 -10.44
C THR A 224 9.32 22.92 -11.41
N GLU A 225 8.81 21.74 -11.04
CA GLU A 225 7.89 20.98 -11.90
C GLU A 225 6.48 21.60 -11.86
N LEU A 226 6.04 22.11 -10.70
CA LEU A 226 4.81 22.89 -10.61
C LEU A 226 4.90 24.16 -11.46
N GLU A 227 5.99 24.92 -11.33
CA GLU A 227 6.26 26.11 -12.13
C GLU A 227 6.31 25.79 -13.63
N ARG A 228 6.87 24.64 -14.02
CA ARG A 228 6.81 24.14 -15.40
C ARG A 228 5.38 23.95 -15.89
N TYR A 229 4.49 23.35 -15.09
CA TYR A 229 3.07 23.22 -15.45
C TYR A 229 2.36 24.58 -15.51
N MET A 230 2.88 25.58 -14.82
CA MET A 230 2.43 26.97 -14.90
C MET A 230 3.09 27.77 -16.04
N HIS A 231 3.96 27.15 -16.86
CA HIS A 231 4.77 27.79 -17.90
C HIS A 231 5.73 28.87 -17.37
N ILE A 232 6.14 28.76 -16.11
CA ILE A 232 7.15 29.61 -15.47
C ILE A 232 8.41 28.75 -15.35
N TYR A 233 9.20 28.62 -16.42
CA TYR A 233 10.45 27.85 -16.35
C TYR A 233 11.59 28.60 -16.99
N GLU A 234 12.78 28.44 -16.40
CA GLU A 234 14.01 29.03 -16.91
C GLU A 234 14.59 28.15 -18.02
N ASN A 235 15.07 28.79 -19.08
CA ASN A 235 15.79 28.14 -20.17
C ASN A 235 17.27 28.53 -20.08
N ILE A 236 18.12 27.55 -19.77
CA ILE A 236 19.52 27.79 -19.45
C ILE A 236 20.33 27.79 -20.74
N GLU A 237 21.04 28.87 -21.00
CA GLU A 237 21.94 28.96 -22.15
C GLU A 237 23.22 28.15 -21.91
N ILE A 238 23.56 27.28 -22.86
CA ILE A 238 24.75 26.43 -22.81
C ILE A 238 25.60 26.70 -24.04
N SER A 239 26.81 27.21 -23.79
CA SER A 239 27.77 27.55 -24.84
C SER A 239 28.69 26.38 -25.23
N ASP A 240 28.90 25.43 -24.33
CA ASP A 240 29.87 24.35 -24.49
C ASP A 240 29.44 23.03 -23.82
N ILE A 241 30.20 21.97 -24.08
CA ILE A 241 29.94 20.64 -23.53
C ILE A 241 30.15 20.56 -22.02
N ASP A 242 31.04 21.39 -21.46
CA ASP A 242 31.32 21.43 -20.02
C ASP A 242 30.12 21.99 -19.25
N GLY A 243 29.46 23.02 -19.80
CA GLY A 243 28.19 23.55 -19.29
C GLY A 243 27.09 22.49 -19.30
N LEU A 244 27.01 21.67 -20.36
CA LEU A 244 26.07 20.55 -20.42
C LEU A 244 26.38 19.48 -19.36
N LEU A 245 27.65 19.16 -19.12
CA LEU A 245 28.07 18.23 -18.07
C LEU A 245 27.73 18.75 -16.67
N VAL A 246 27.97 20.04 -16.41
CA VAL A 246 27.60 20.70 -15.15
C VAL A 246 26.08 20.65 -14.95
N LEU A 247 25.30 20.97 -15.99
CA LEU A 247 23.84 20.87 -15.93
C LEU A 247 23.38 19.44 -15.66
N THR A 248 23.99 18.46 -16.34
CA THR A 248 23.68 17.04 -16.17
C THR A 248 23.89 16.59 -14.73
N LYS A 249 25.04 16.94 -14.13
CA LYS A 249 25.33 16.64 -12.72
C LYS A 249 24.29 17.28 -11.80
N ARG A 250 24.02 18.57 -11.99
CA ARG A 250 23.04 19.31 -11.17
C ARG A 250 21.64 18.69 -11.27
N VAL A 251 21.18 18.34 -12.47
CA VAL A 251 19.87 17.71 -12.69
C VAL A 251 19.77 16.37 -11.95
N ASN A 252 20.82 15.54 -12.02
CA ASN A 252 20.85 14.26 -11.32
C ASN A 252 20.91 14.41 -9.79
N GLU A 253 21.72 15.34 -9.28
CA GLU A 253 21.87 15.61 -7.84
C GLU A 253 20.59 16.18 -7.22
N THR A 254 19.93 17.10 -7.93
CA THR A 254 18.70 17.77 -7.45
C THR A 254 17.43 17.01 -7.79
N ASN A 255 17.51 16.02 -8.68
CA ASN A 255 16.38 15.28 -9.22
C ASN A 255 15.31 16.19 -9.88
N ILE A 256 15.77 17.22 -10.60
CA ILE A 256 14.93 18.22 -11.26
C ILE A 256 15.07 18.13 -12.78
N ARG A 257 13.98 18.33 -13.52
CA ARG A 257 14.04 18.49 -14.97
C ARG A 257 14.52 19.92 -15.29
N SER A 258 15.46 20.06 -16.23
CA SER A 258 15.90 21.37 -16.70
C SER A 258 15.72 21.53 -18.20
N HIS A 259 15.40 22.75 -18.61
CA HIS A 259 15.34 23.17 -20.00
C HIS A 259 16.60 23.96 -20.32
N PHE A 260 17.17 23.73 -21.50
CA PHE A 260 18.38 24.40 -21.92
C PHE A 260 18.32 24.77 -23.40
N ASN A 261 19.16 25.73 -23.81
CA ASN A 261 19.32 26.14 -25.18
C ASN A 261 20.79 26.01 -25.60
N VAL A 262 21.05 25.40 -26.76
CA VAL A 262 22.38 25.35 -27.38
C VAL A 262 22.25 25.93 -28.78
N SER A 263 22.87 27.09 -29.01
CA SER A 263 22.91 27.74 -30.32
C SER A 263 21.53 27.96 -30.98
N GLY A 264 20.50 28.26 -30.18
CA GLY A 264 19.13 28.45 -30.66
C GLY A 264 18.25 27.20 -30.57
N GLU A 265 18.82 26.01 -30.38
CA GLU A 265 18.07 24.76 -30.25
C GLU A 265 17.70 24.47 -28.80
N ASN A 266 16.41 24.17 -28.55
CA ASN A 266 15.91 23.88 -27.21
C ASN A 266 16.02 22.39 -26.88
N GLY A 267 16.59 22.09 -25.72
CA GLY A 267 16.74 20.75 -25.17
C GLY A 267 16.07 20.60 -23.80
N ILE A 268 15.85 19.34 -23.40
CA ILE A 268 15.36 18.98 -22.08
C ILE A 268 16.30 17.94 -21.49
N LEU A 269 16.74 18.17 -20.27
CA LEU A 269 17.54 17.23 -19.51
C LEU A 269 16.72 16.67 -18.35
N MET A 270 16.73 15.34 -18.23
CA MET A 270 16.01 14.61 -17.19
C MET A 270 16.98 13.82 -16.32
N PRO A 271 16.71 13.72 -15.00
CA PRO A 271 17.54 12.95 -14.09
C PRO A 271 17.36 11.45 -14.32
N HIS A 272 18.41 10.70 -14.01
CA HIS A 272 18.32 9.24 -13.89
C HIS A 272 17.53 8.88 -12.61
N ASN A 273 16.31 8.37 -12.78
CA ASN A 273 15.48 8.04 -11.63
C ASN A 273 15.71 6.61 -11.11
N THR A 274 16.37 5.74 -11.87
CA THR A 274 16.57 4.33 -11.52
C THR A 274 18.04 3.98 -11.33
N HIS A 275 18.29 3.18 -10.29
CA HIS A 275 19.61 2.61 -10.00
C HIS A 275 19.85 1.30 -10.75
N LEU A 276 18.87 0.76 -11.47
CA LEU A 276 19.00 -0.49 -12.22
C LEU A 276 19.64 -0.29 -13.60
N ILE A 277 19.79 0.96 -14.04
CA ILE A 277 20.37 1.34 -15.34
C ILE A 277 21.72 2.07 -15.13
N GLN A 278 22.23 2.08 -13.90
CA GLN A 278 23.58 2.57 -13.55
C GLN A 278 24.53 1.39 -13.39
#